data_AF-A0A970PHE1-F1
#
_entry.id   AF-A0A970PHE1-F1
#
_cell.length_a   1.000
_cell.length_b   1.000
_cell.length_c   1.000
_cell.angle_alpha   90.00
_cell.angle_beta   90.00
_cell.angle_gamma   90.00
#
_symmetry.space_group_name_H-M   'P 1'
#
loop_
_entity.id
_entity.type
_entity.pdbx_description
1 polymer ?
#
loop_
_entity_poly.entity_id
_entity_poly.type
_entity_poly.pdbx_seq_one_letter_code
_entity_poly.pdbx_strand_id
1 'polypeptide(L)' 'MNKYSEITPEIYNLADMIKKNCVIDPGLYQKYEVKRGLRDISGRGVLTGLTEICEV' A
#
# COMPACT_ATOMS: atom_id res chain seq x y z
N MET A 1 -31.01 1.99 0.10
CA MET A 1 -29.67 1.46 -0.22
C MET A 1 -29.82 0.45 -1.34
N ASN A 2 -28.94 0.42 -2.34
CA ASN A 2 -29.05 -0.55 -3.43
C ASN A 2 -28.65 -1.93 -2.92
N LYS A 3 -29.42 -2.98 -3.25
CA LYS A 3 -29.18 -4.37 -2.82
C LYS A 3 -27.77 -4.86 -3.18
N TYR A 4 -27.21 -4.35 -4.27
CA TYR A 4 -25.85 -4.69 -4.73
C TYR A 4 -24.73 -4.00 -3.95
N SER A 5 -25.05 -3.07 -3.05
CA SER A 5 -24.07 -2.32 -2.26
C SER A 5 -24.03 -2.78 -0.80
N GLU A 6 -24.81 -3.80 -0.43
CA GLU A 6 -24.80 -4.35 0.91
C GLU A 6 -23.53 -5.17 1.14
N ILE A 7 -22.82 -4.84 2.22
CA ILE A 7 -21.66 -5.62 2.64
C ILE A 7 -22.19 -6.82 3.43
N THR A 8 -22.12 -7.99 2.83
CA THR A 8 -22.61 -9.22 3.45
C THR A 8 -21.59 -9.79 4.44
N PRO A 9 -22.02 -10.64 5.40
CA PRO A 9 -21.10 -11.30 6.34
C PRO A 9 -19.97 -12.07 5.66
N GLU A 10 -20.23 -12.65 4.48
CA GLU A 10 -19.24 -13.37 3.69
C GLU A 10 -18.11 -12.44 3.22
N ILE A 11 -18.44 -11.21 2.82
CA ILE A 11 -17.44 -10.21 2.42
C ILE A 11 -16.53 -9.87 3.60
N TYR A 12 -17.07 -9.72 4.82
CA TYR A 12 -16.27 -9.51 6.02
C TYR A 12 -15.35 -10.70 6.32
N ASN A 13 -15.88 -11.92 6.25
CA ASN A 13 -15.10 -13.15 6.49
C ASN A 13 -13.93 -13.30 5.52
N LEU A 14 -14.17 -13.03 4.22
CA LEU A 14 -13.13 -13.07 3.20
C LEU A 14 -12.08 -11.96 3.43
N ALA A 15 -12.51 -10.75 3.77
CA ALA A 15 -11.60 -9.65 4.07
C ALA A 15 -10.70 -9.96 5.27
N ASP A 16 -11.25 -10.57 6.32
CA ASP A 16 -10.48 -10.95 7.51
C ASP A 16 -9.51 -12.11 7.24
N MET A 17 -9.89 -13.06 6.39
CA MET A 17 -8.97 -14.11 5.94
C MET A 17 -7.76 -13.52 5.20
N ILE A 18 -7.99 -12.57 4.29
CA ILE A 18 -6.90 -11.89 3.57
C ILE A 18 -6.04 -11.06 4.54
N LYS A 19 -6.65 -10.31 5.46
CA LYS A 19 -5.91 -9.53 6.46
C LYS A 19 -5.02 -10.39 7.36
N LYS A 20 -5.36 -11.65 7.59
CA LYS A 20 -4.54 -12.58 8.40
C LYS A 20 -3.41 -13.21 7.57
N ASN A 21 -3.69 -13.57 6.32
CA ASN A 21 -2.78 -14.38 5.51
C ASN A 21 -1.88 -13.56 4.57
N CYS A 22 -2.25 -12.33 4.24
CA CYS A 22 -1.53 -11.47 3.29
C CYS A 22 -0.85 -10.28 3.97
N VAL A 23 -0.30 -10.50 5.18
CA VAL A 23 0.49 -9.49 5.90
C VAL A 23 1.95 -9.64 5.51
N ILE A 24 2.53 -8.55 5.01
CA ILE A 24 3.98 -8.42 4.88
C ILE A 24 4.50 -7.86 6.19
N ASP A 25 5.55 -8.46 6.74
CA ASP A 25 6.22 -7.94 7.92
C ASP A 25 6.65 -6.47 7.70
N PRO A 26 6.12 -5.52 8.49
CA PRO A 26 6.43 -4.10 8.34
C PRO A 26 7.94 -3.78 8.44
N GLY A 27 8.71 -4.58 9.17
CA GLY A 27 10.16 -4.41 9.29
C GLY A 27 10.90 -4.60 7.96
N LEU A 28 10.34 -5.39 7.04
CA LEU A 28 10.91 -5.60 5.70
C LEU A 28 10.87 -4.32 4.87
N TYR A 29 9.88 -3.44 5.08
CA TYR A 29 9.83 -2.16 4.38
C TYR A 29 11.01 -1.27 4.75
N GLN A 30 11.43 -1.29 6.02
CA GLN A 30 12.60 -0.55 6.46
C GLN A 30 13.89 -1.22 5.98
N LYS A 31 13.99 -2.56 6.12
CA LYS A 31 15.17 -3.34 5.71
C LYS A 31 15.53 -3.16 4.22
N TYR A 32 14.52 -3.12 3.36
CA TYR A 32 14.70 -3.01 1.90
C TYR A 32 14.38 -1.62 1.35
N GLU A 33 14.25 -0.62 2.22
CA GLU A 33 13.93 0.77 1.87
C GLU A 33 12.71 0.91 0.94
N VAL A 34 11.70 0.05 1.09
CA VAL A 34 10.50 0.06 0.26
C VAL A 34 9.76 1.39 0.44
N LYS A 35 9.65 2.12 -0.66
CA LYS A 35 9.04 3.45 -0.70
C LYS A 35 7.55 3.33 -1.00
N ARG A 36 6.68 3.77 -0.09
CA ARG A 36 5.22 3.73 -0.30
C ARG A 36 4.80 4.95 -1.11
N GLY A 37 4.13 4.73 -2.24
CA GLY A 37 3.58 5.82 -3.06
C GLY A 37 4.63 6.82 -3.53
N LEU A 38 5.82 6.33 -3.94
CA LEU A 38 6.98 7.14 -4.33
C LEU A 38 7.43 8.12 -3.23
N ARG A 39 7.32 7.76 -1.95
CA ARG A 39 7.76 8.58 -0.82
C ARG A 39 8.77 7.87 0.07
N ASP A 40 9.73 8.64 0.58
CA ASP A 40 10.63 8.21 1.64
C ASP A 40 9.94 8.16 3.01
N ILE A 41 10.65 7.66 4.02
CA ILE A 41 10.15 7.53 5.40
C ILE A 41 9.81 8.89 6.04
N SER A 42 10.40 9.97 5.52
CA SER A 42 10.15 11.35 5.94
C SER A 42 8.99 11.99 5.15
N GLY A 43 8.34 11.24 4.25
CA GLY A 43 7.23 11.69 3.42
C GLY A 43 7.63 12.51 2.18
N ARG A 44 8.92 12.71 1.94
CA ARG A 44 9.43 13.41 0.75
C ARG A 44 9.30 12.50 -0.45
N GLY A 45 8.98 13.08 -1.61
CA GLY A 45 8.97 12.35 -2.87
C GLY A 45 10.34 11.73 -3.14
N VAL A 46 10.35 10.46 -3.53
CA VAL A 46 11.55 9.79 -4.02
C VAL A 46 11.80 10.34 -5.41
N LEU A 47 12.98 10.91 -5.62
CA LEU A 47 13.38 11.43 -6.92
C LEU A 47 13.69 10.24 -7.85
N THR A 48 12.66 9.67 -8.47
CA THR A 48 12.82 8.57 -9.44
C THR A 48 13.02 9.18 -10.83
N GLY A 49 14.22 9.68 -11.09
CA GLY A 49 14.60 10.20 -12.40
C GLY A 49 14.96 9.06 -13.35
N LEU A 50 14.01 8.59 -14.18
CA LEU A 50 14.34 8.03 -15.50
C LEU A 50 14.33 9.10 -16.59
N THR A 51 14.03 10.35 -16.22
CA THR A 51 14.03 11.51 -17.09
C THR A 51 14.60 12.72 -16.33
N GLU A 52 15.40 13.53 -17.02
CA GLU A 52 16.08 14.75 -16.51
C GLU A 52 15.12 15.92 -16.23
N ILE A 53 13.82 15.67 -16.07
CA ILE A 53 12.79 16.71 -15.88
C ILE A 53 12.84 17.30 -14.45
N CYS A 54 13.70 16.77 -13.58
CA CYS A 54 13.92 17.25 -12.22
C CYS A 54 15.35 17.74 -11.97
N GLU A 55 16.09 18.13 -13.00
CA GLU A 55 17.29 18.96 -12.82
C GLU A 55 16.84 20.44 -12.72
N VAL A 56 17.11 21.07 -11.58
CA VAL A 56 17.02 22.52 -11.36
C VAL A 56 18.39 23.01 -10.95
#